data_AF-A0A920S622-F1
#
_entry.id   AF-A0A920S622-F1
#
_cell.length_a   1.000
_cell.length_b   1.000
_cell.length_c   1.000
_cell.angle_alpha   90.00
_cell.angle_beta   90.00
_cell.angle_gamma   90.00
#
_symmetry.space_group_name_H-M   'P 1'
#
loop_
_entity.id
_entity.type
_entity.pdbx_description
1 polymer ?
#
loop_
_entity_poly.entity_id
_entity_poly.type
_entity_poly.pdbx_seq_one_letter_code
_entity_poly.pdbx_strand_id
1 'polypeptide(L)'
;MSDRQAGATFTEGNVGRHLLRLGSFITMGSLSMNFARLVEAVYLGWIGTEALAALGFAFPVTITLFAFAGGIGTGASSVIARSVGSGDGERAAVLVTHAQILVLVVGSVIGLLGFWYAEDVITALGARGQVREMAADFLTVYMLGFPLFMLSMVGSTLLEQRVVRLAQVSS
;
A
#
# COMPACT_ATOMS: atom_id res chain seq x y z
N MET A 1 -4.21 8.60 -46.82
CA MET A 1 -3.36 9.67 -46.25
C MET A 1 -4.28 10.67 -45.58
N SER A 2 -3.94 11.10 -44.37
CA SER A 2 -4.77 11.89 -43.43
C SER A 2 -5.78 11.07 -42.63
N ASP A 3 -5.34 10.50 -41.50
CA ASP A 3 -5.89 10.83 -40.18
C ASP A 3 -5.07 10.09 -39.09
N ARG A 4 -3.93 10.67 -38.70
CA ARG A 4 -3.22 10.28 -37.48
C ARG A 4 -3.55 11.35 -36.46
N GLN A 5 -4.26 10.94 -35.40
CA GLN A 5 -4.47 11.69 -34.17
C GLN A 5 -3.10 12.14 -33.63
N ALA A 6 -2.68 13.32 -34.07
CA ALA A 6 -1.51 14.02 -33.58
C ALA A 6 -1.79 14.44 -32.13
N GLY A 7 -0.77 14.26 -31.29
CA GLY A 7 -0.86 14.31 -29.84
C GLY A 7 -1.61 15.53 -29.30
N ALA A 8 -2.38 15.28 -28.24
CA ALA A 8 -2.87 16.33 -27.36
C ALA A 8 -1.66 17.12 -26.83
N THR A 9 -1.40 18.26 -27.46
CA THR A 9 -0.37 19.22 -27.12
C THR A 9 -0.68 19.82 -25.74
N PHE A 10 -0.11 19.26 -24.68
CA PHE A 10 -0.23 19.75 -23.29
C PHE A 10 0.49 21.08 -23.03
N THR A 11 0.94 21.78 -24.07
CA THR A 11 1.71 23.03 -23.99
C THR A 11 0.98 24.27 -24.52
N GLU A 12 -0.27 24.14 -24.98
CA GLU A 12 -1.09 25.31 -25.35
C GLU A 12 -2.36 25.38 -24.50
N GLY A 13 -2.29 26.14 -23.41
CA GLY A 13 -3.40 26.40 -22.49
C GLY A 13 -2.91 26.97 -21.15
N ASN A 14 -3.81 27.62 -20.38
CA ASN A 14 -3.49 28.15 -19.06
C ASN A 14 -3.15 27.01 -18.08
N VAL A 15 -1.86 26.70 -17.97
CA VAL A 15 -1.26 25.64 -17.14
C VAL A 15 -1.80 25.69 -15.71
N GLY A 16 -2.01 26.89 -15.16
CA GLY A 16 -2.53 27.07 -13.80
C GLY A 16 -3.93 26.49 -13.60
N ARG A 17 -4.84 26.65 -14.58
CA ARG A 17 -6.20 26.10 -14.49
C ARG A 17 -6.22 24.57 -14.57
N HIS A 18 -5.31 23.99 -15.34
CA HIS A 18 -5.20 22.53 -15.48
C HIS A 18 -4.60 21.89 -14.22
N LEU A 19 -3.55 22.50 -13.66
CA LEU A 19 -2.96 22.09 -12.39
C LEU A 19 -3.94 22.24 -11.23
N LEU A 20 -4.70 23.35 -11.16
CA LEU A 20 -5.74 23.54 -10.13
C LEU A 20 -6.86 22.50 -10.26
N ARG A 21 -7.28 22.15 -11.48
CA ARG A 21 -8.31 21.13 -11.70
C ARG A 21 -7.82 19.74 -11.27
N LEU A 22 -6.60 19.35 -11.65
CA LEU A 22 -6.00 18.08 -11.23
C LEU A 22 -5.76 18.03 -9.71
N GLY A 23 -5.19 19.09 -9.14
CA GLY A 23 -4.96 19.20 -7.70
C GLY A 23 -6.25 19.13 -6.89
N SER A 24 -7.31 19.82 -7.35
CA SER A 24 -8.63 19.75 -6.71
C SER A 24 -9.22 18.33 -6.73
N PHE A 25 -9.05 17.59 -7.84
CA PHE A 25 -9.50 16.21 -7.96
C PHE A 25 -8.76 15.26 -7.01
N ILE A 26 -7.43 15.35 -6.95
CA ILE A 26 -6.60 14.53 -6.05
C ILE A 26 -6.92 14.82 -4.58
N THR A 27 -7.08 16.11 -4.24
CA THR A 27 -7.40 16.53 -2.86
C THR A 27 -8.77 16.03 -2.45
N MET A 28 -9.76 16.09 -3.33
CA MET A 28 -11.12 15.61 -3.05
C MET A 28 -11.14 14.10 -2.77
N GLY A 29 -10.41 13.30 -3.57
CA GLY A 29 -10.25 11.86 -3.30
C GLY A 29 -9.57 11.57 -1.95
N SER A 30 -8.53 12.32 -1.62
CA SER A 30 -7.84 12.18 -0.33
C SER A 30 -8.74 12.57 0.86
N LEU A 31 -9.58 13.60 0.68
CA LEU A 31 -10.53 14.05 1.70
C LEU A 31 -11.60 12.99 1.99
N SER A 32 -12.14 12.37 0.93
CA SER A 32 -13.09 11.25 1.07
C SER A 32 -12.48 10.08 1.83
N MET A 33 -11.22 9.73 1.56
CA MET A 33 -10.53 8.64 2.27
C MET A 33 -10.32 8.96 3.75
N ASN A 34 -9.98 10.20 4.09
CA ASN A 34 -9.87 10.64 5.49
C ASN A 34 -11.23 10.60 6.21
N PHE A 35 -12.29 11.05 5.55
CA PHE A 35 -13.65 10.99 6.09
C PHE A 35 -14.10 9.55 6.37
N ALA A 36 -13.83 8.63 5.45
CA ALA A 36 -14.14 7.22 5.64
C ALA A 36 -13.46 6.65 6.89
N ARG A 37 -12.19 6.98 7.13
CA ARG A 37 -11.47 6.56 8.34
C ARG A 37 -12.03 7.14 9.63
N LEU A 38 -12.52 8.39 9.60
CA LEU A 38 -13.20 8.99 10.75
C LEU A 38 -14.53 8.29 11.05
N VAL A 39 -15.32 8.01 10.02
CA VAL A 39 -16.61 7.31 10.17
C VAL A 39 -16.38 5.91 10.73
N GLU A 40 -15.38 5.19 10.23
CA GLU A 40 -14.98 3.88 10.73
C GLU A 40 -14.62 3.94 12.22
N ALA A 41 -13.79 4.90 12.64
CA ALA A 41 -13.44 5.10 14.04
C ALA A 41 -14.66 5.43 14.92
N VAL A 42 -15.58 6.28 14.44
CA VAL A 42 -16.83 6.62 15.17
C VAL A 42 -17.74 5.40 15.29
N TYR A 43 -17.93 4.64 14.21
CA TYR A 43 -18.74 3.43 14.20
C TYR A 43 -18.19 2.39 15.19
N LEU A 44 -16.87 2.19 15.20
CA LEU A 44 -16.19 1.30 16.14
C LEU A 44 -16.29 1.80 17.59
N GLY A 45 -16.26 3.12 17.79
CA GLY A 45 -16.55 3.75 19.08
C GLY A 45 -17.98 3.49 19.58
N TRP A 46 -18.96 3.38 18.69
CA TRP A 46 -20.34 3.02 19.03
C TRP A 46 -20.54 1.53 19.33
N ILE A 47 -19.70 0.64 18.79
CA ILE A 47 -19.73 -0.81 19.10
C ILE A 47 -19.31 -1.08 20.56
N GLY A 48 -18.47 -0.22 21.14
CA GLY A 48 -18.13 -0.25 22.56
C GLY A 48 -16.75 0.31 22.85
N THR A 49 -16.55 0.87 24.05
CA THR A 49 -15.27 1.43 24.52
C THR A 49 -14.14 0.39 24.48
N GLU A 50 -14.46 -0.89 24.71
CA GLU A 50 -13.48 -1.99 24.67
C GLU A 50 -13.02 -2.29 23.24
N ALA A 51 -13.91 -2.25 22.25
CA ALA A 51 -13.57 -2.43 20.83
C ALA A 51 -12.66 -1.30 20.33
N LEU A 52 -12.99 -0.06 20.69
CA LEU A 52 -12.18 1.10 20.34
C LEU A 52 -10.80 1.05 21.00
N ALA A 53 -10.72 0.63 22.26
CA ALA A 53 -9.45 0.44 22.96
C ALA A 53 -8.60 -0.66 22.30
N ALA A 54 -9.21 -1.78 21.91
CA ALA A 54 -8.53 -2.89 21.24
C ALA A 54 -7.88 -2.47 19.92
N LEU A 55 -8.61 -1.71 19.10
CA LEU A 55 -8.08 -1.11 17.87
C LEU A 55 -6.95 -0.13 18.15
N GLY A 56 -7.06 0.66 19.22
CA GLY A 56 -6.00 1.56 19.68
C GLY A 56 -4.68 0.82 19.95
N PHE A 57 -4.73 -0.39 20.50
CA PHE A 57 -3.56 -1.24 20.70
C PHE A 57 -3.07 -1.92 19.41
N ALA A 58 -3.97 -2.28 18.49
CA ALA A 58 -3.58 -2.82 17.19
C ALA A 58 -2.98 -1.77 16.24
N PHE A 59 -3.29 -0.49 16.44
CA PHE A 59 -2.89 0.59 15.56
C PHE A 59 -1.36 0.80 15.44
N PRO A 60 -0.56 0.84 16.52
CA PRO A 60 0.90 0.87 16.43
C PRO A 60 1.48 -0.31 15.65
N VAL A 61 0.92 -1.51 15.83
CA VAL A 61 1.38 -2.71 15.14
C VAL A 61 1.10 -2.60 13.65
N THR A 62 -0.12 -2.23 13.26
CA THR A 62 -0.50 -2.08 11.85
C THR A 62 0.30 -0.99 11.14
N ILE A 63 0.59 0.15 11.78
CA ILE A 63 1.49 1.18 11.21
C ILE A 63 2.90 0.63 11.01
N THR A 64 3.41 -0.11 11.99
CA THR A 64 4.75 -0.71 11.88
C THR A 64 4.83 -1.66 10.69
N LEU A 65 3.82 -2.51 10.52
CA LEU A 65 3.71 -3.42 9.37
C LEU A 65 3.60 -2.67 8.04
N PHE A 66 2.83 -1.58 8.01
CA PHE A 66 2.76 -0.69 6.85
C PHE A 66 4.12 -0.08 6.51
N ALA A 67 4.90 0.34 7.52
CA ALA A 67 6.24 0.87 7.32
C ALA A 67 7.20 -0.18 6.76
N PHE A 68 7.13 -1.43 7.26
CA PHE A 68 7.88 -2.56 6.70
C PHE A 68 7.48 -2.83 5.24
N ALA A 69 6.19 -2.88 4.96
CA ALA A 69 5.67 -3.11 3.62
C ALA A 69 6.10 -2.02 2.64
N GLY A 70 5.97 -0.75 3.06
CA GLY A 70 6.44 0.41 2.30
C GLY A 70 7.95 0.39 2.07
N GLY A 71 8.75 0.10 3.11
CA GLY A 71 10.20 0.03 3.01
C GLY A 71 10.68 -1.04 2.01
N ILE A 72 10.08 -2.23 2.05
CA ILE A 72 10.38 -3.31 1.09
C ILE A 72 9.96 -2.89 -0.33
N GLY A 73 8.77 -2.30 -0.48
CA GLY A 73 8.28 -1.81 -1.77
C GLY A 73 9.18 -0.74 -2.39
N THR A 74 9.61 0.24 -1.61
CA THR A 74 10.55 1.28 -2.05
C THR A 74 11.91 0.70 -2.42
N GLY A 75 12.42 -0.25 -1.63
CA GLY A 75 13.68 -0.95 -1.91
C GLY A 75 13.64 -1.73 -3.23
N ALA A 76 12.58 -2.51 -3.44
CA ALA A 76 12.37 -3.25 -4.69
C ALA A 76 12.23 -2.31 -5.90
N SER A 77 11.43 -1.25 -5.77
CA SER A 77 11.23 -0.22 -6.80
C SER A 77 12.55 0.46 -7.20
N SER A 78 13.45 0.71 -6.26
CA SER A 78 14.78 1.29 -6.53
C SER A 78 15.66 0.38 -7.40
N VAL A 79 15.67 -0.93 -7.11
CA VAL A 79 16.45 -1.91 -7.91
C VAL A 79 15.90 -2.02 -9.32
N ILE A 80 14.57 -2.08 -9.45
CA ILE A 80 13.90 -2.22 -10.74
C ILE A 80 14.05 -0.95 -11.58
N ALA A 81 13.91 0.23 -10.98
CA ALA A 81 14.12 1.51 -11.66
C ALA A 81 15.52 1.63 -12.29
N ARG A 82 16.57 1.14 -11.61
CA ARG A 82 17.92 1.10 -12.19
C ARG A 82 18.02 0.19 -13.42
N SER A 83 17.37 -0.96 -13.40
CA SER A 83 17.34 -1.88 -14.55
C SER A 83 16.52 -1.34 -15.72
N VAL A 84 15.44 -0.62 -15.44
CA VAL A 84 14.65 0.05 -16.49
C VAL A 84 15.46 1.18 -17.13
N GLY A 85 16.15 1.99 -16.31
CA GLY A 85 16.98 3.10 -16.79
C GLY A 85 18.20 2.68 -17.61
N SER A 86 18.68 1.44 -17.46
CA SER A 86 19.79 0.91 -18.27
C SER A 86 19.35 0.35 -19.65
N GLY A 87 18.06 0.46 -20.00
CA GLY A 87 17.52 -0.02 -21.28
C GLY A 87 17.29 -1.54 -21.35
N ASP A 88 17.64 -2.29 -20.31
CA ASP A 88 17.49 -3.74 -20.24
C ASP A 88 16.12 -4.13 -19.66
N GLY A 89 15.10 -3.97 -20.50
CA GLY A 89 13.73 -4.18 -20.08
C GLY A 89 13.35 -5.65 -19.89
N GLU A 90 14.08 -6.60 -20.47
CA GLU A 90 13.86 -8.03 -20.23
C GLU A 90 14.31 -8.38 -18.81
N ARG A 91 15.50 -7.93 -18.41
CA ARG A 91 15.99 -8.07 -17.04
C ARG A 91 15.09 -7.36 -16.02
N ALA A 92 14.54 -6.19 -16.36
CA ALA A 92 13.58 -5.49 -15.51
C ALA A 92 12.30 -6.31 -15.29
N ALA A 93 11.76 -6.96 -16.32
CA ALA A 93 10.57 -7.79 -16.21
C ALA A 93 10.80 -9.01 -15.30
N VAL A 94 11.97 -9.65 -15.42
CA VAL A 94 12.40 -10.75 -14.56
C VAL A 94 12.56 -10.28 -13.11
N LEU A 95 13.19 -9.12 -12.88
CA LEU A 95 13.34 -8.53 -11.54
C LEU A 95 11.99 -8.22 -10.89
N VAL A 96 11.00 -7.74 -11.64
CA VAL A 96 9.64 -7.51 -11.12
C VAL A 96 9.02 -8.82 -10.61
N THR A 97 9.12 -9.90 -11.38
CA THR A 97 8.58 -11.21 -10.97
C THR A 97 9.29 -11.75 -9.73
N HIS A 98 10.62 -11.66 -9.68
CA HIS A 98 11.40 -12.06 -8.50
C HIS A 98 11.05 -11.21 -7.27
N ALA A 99 10.87 -9.90 -7.44
CA ALA A 99 10.46 -9.01 -6.36
C ALA A 99 9.07 -9.37 -5.81
N GLN A 100 8.10 -9.69 -6.68
CA GLN A 100 6.77 -10.13 -6.22
C GLN A 100 6.84 -11.45 -5.45
N ILE A 101 7.62 -12.42 -5.93
CA ILE A 101 7.81 -13.70 -5.22
C ILE A 101 8.47 -13.45 -3.86
N LEU A 102 9.51 -12.62 -3.82
CA LEU A 102 10.20 -12.27 -2.57
C LEU A 102 9.24 -11.62 -1.56
N VAL A 103 8.43 -10.67 -2.01
CA VAL A 103 7.41 -10.00 -1.17
C VAL A 103 6.38 -10.99 -0.65
N LEU A 104 5.93 -11.93 -1.49
CA LEU A 104 5.00 -12.97 -1.05
C LEU A 104 5.61 -13.86 0.03
N VAL A 105 6.86 -14.28 -0.14
CA VAL A 105 7.59 -15.11 0.84
C VAL A 105 7.80 -14.34 2.15
N VAL A 106 8.34 -13.12 2.08
CA VAL A 106 8.60 -12.29 3.26
C VAL A 106 7.29 -11.94 3.97
N GLY A 107 6.26 -11.55 3.23
CA GLY A 107 4.93 -11.26 3.76
C GLY A 107 4.30 -12.47 4.43
N SER A 108 4.45 -13.68 3.86
CA SER A 108 3.97 -14.93 4.46
C SER A 108 4.71 -15.28 5.74
N VAL A 109 6.03 -15.09 5.79
CA VAL A 109 6.83 -15.31 7.01
C VAL A 109 6.42 -14.33 8.10
N ILE A 110 6.29 -13.03 7.77
CA ILE A 110 5.86 -12.02 8.73
C ILE A 110 4.43 -12.28 9.20
N GLY A 111 3.52 -12.64 8.29
CA GLY A 111 2.13 -12.97 8.62
C GLY A 111 2.03 -14.20 9.53
N LEU A 112 2.82 -15.25 9.27
CA LEU A 112 2.83 -16.45 10.10
C LEU A 112 3.41 -16.18 11.50
N LEU A 113 4.52 -15.45 11.57
CA LEU A 113 5.10 -15.03 12.85
C LEU A 113 4.13 -14.12 13.62
N GLY A 114 3.53 -13.14 12.94
CA GLY A 114 2.55 -12.24 13.53
C GLY A 114 1.30 -12.97 14.00
N PHE A 115 0.86 -14.03 13.32
CA PHE A 115 -0.25 -14.87 13.75
C PHE A 115 0.09 -15.61 15.06
N TRP A 116 1.29 -16.18 15.17
CA TRP A 116 1.70 -16.94 16.36
C TRP A 116 1.98 -16.03 17.56
N TYR A 117 2.57 -14.86 17.34
CA TYR A 117 2.96 -13.92 18.38
C TYR A 117 1.95 -12.77 18.60
N ALA A 118 0.77 -12.82 17.97
CA ALA A 118 -0.22 -11.73 18.04
C ALA A 118 -0.56 -11.37 19.50
N GLU A 119 -0.87 -12.38 20.30
CA GLU A 119 -1.25 -12.20 21.69
C GLU A 119 -0.10 -11.68 22.56
N ASP A 120 1.12 -12.16 22.32
CA ASP A 120 2.33 -11.70 23.02
C ASP A 120 2.64 -10.24 22.71
N VAL A 121 2.52 -9.83 21.43
CA VAL A 121 2.73 -8.45 20.99
C VAL A 121 1.72 -7.51 21.64
N ILE A 122 0.43 -7.89 21.63
CA ILE A 122 -0.64 -7.11 22.25
C ILE A 122 -0.48 -7.03 23.78
N THR A 123 -0.06 -8.13 24.42
CA THR A 123 0.24 -8.15 25.85
C THR A 123 1.44 -7.26 26.19
N ALA A 124 2.49 -7.28 25.37
CA ALA A 124 3.68 -6.43 25.53
C ALA A 124 3.35 -4.93 25.39
N LEU A 125 2.35 -4.58 24.57
CA LEU A 125 1.83 -3.21 24.46
C LEU A 125 1.00 -2.78 25.70
N GLY A 126 0.71 -3.69 26.62
CA GLY A 126 0.05 -3.40 27.88
C GLY A 126 -1.47 -3.61 27.88
N ALA A 127 -2.03 -4.24 26.85
CA ALA A 127 -3.45 -4.61 26.84
C ALA A 127 -3.75 -5.69 27.90
N ARG A 128 -4.91 -5.59 28.56
CA ARG A 128 -5.34 -6.51 29.63
C ARG A 128 -6.81 -6.87 29.51
N GLY A 129 -7.17 -8.04 30.05
CA GLY A 129 -8.57 -8.51 30.10
C GLY A 129 -9.18 -8.67 28.71
N GLN A 130 -10.46 -8.32 28.57
CA GLN A 130 -11.24 -8.46 27.35
C GLN A 130 -10.66 -7.67 26.16
N VAL A 131 -9.99 -6.54 26.43
CA VAL A 131 -9.34 -5.72 25.39
C VAL A 131 -8.16 -6.45 24.75
N ARG A 132 -7.40 -7.27 25.51
CA ARG A 132 -6.30 -8.08 24.96
C ARG A 132 -6.84 -9.10 23.97
N GLU A 133 -7.90 -9.81 24.34
CA GLU A 133 -8.49 -10.86 23.51
C GLU A 133 -9.02 -10.27 22.19
N MET A 134 -9.80 -9.19 22.28
CA MET A 134 -10.30 -8.48 21.09
C MET A 134 -9.19 -7.92 20.20
N ALA A 135 -8.12 -7.37 20.77
CA ALA A 135 -7.00 -6.82 20.00
C ALA A 135 -6.15 -7.93 19.37
N ALA A 136 -5.96 -9.05 20.07
CA ALA A 136 -5.26 -10.21 19.55
C ALA A 136 -6.04 -10.83 18.38
N ASP A 137 -7.35 -11.01 18.51
CA ASP A 137 -8.24 -11.53 17.46
C ASP A 137 -8.22 -10.64 16.21
N PHE A 138 -8.31 -9.32 16.40
CA PHE A 138 -8.18 -8.38 15.30
C PHE A 138 -6.83 -8.53 14.60
N LEU A 139 -5.74 -8.65 15.38
CA LEU A 139 -4.40 -8.78 14.84
C LEU A 139 -4.19 -10.11 14.10
N THR A 140 -4.67 -11.24 14.61
CA THR A 140 -4.59 -12.54 13.92
C THR A 140 -5.32 -12.51 12.59
N VAL A 141 -6.53 -11.95 12.54
CA VAL A 141 -7.28 -11.77 11.28
C VAL A 141 -6.51 -10.87 10.31
N TYR A 142 -5.92 -9.77 10.81
CA TYR A 142 -5.09 -8.89 9.99
C TYR A 142 -3.85 -9.60 9.43
N MET A 143 -3.19 -10.44 10.24
CA MET A 143 -1.98 -11.17 9.86
C MET A 143 -2.23 -12.23 8.78
N LEU A 144 -3.41 -12.84 8.74
CA LEU A 144 -3.82 -13.73 7.65
C LEU A 144 -3.95 -12.97 6.31
N GLY A 145 -4.41 -11.71 6.36
CA GLY A 145 -4.52 -10.84 5.19
C GLY A 145 -3.21 -10.14 4.80
N PHE A 146 -2.23 -10.09 5.71
CA PHE A 146 -1.00 -9.32 5.52
C PHE A 146 -0.17 -9.72 4.29
N PRO A 147 0.00 -11.01 3.93
CA PRO A 147 0.75 -11.40 2.73
C PRO A 147 0.09 -10.88 1.44
N LEU A 148 -1.24 -10.93 1.37
CA LEU A 148 -2.02 -10.40 0.25
C LEU A 148 -1.94 -8.88 0.20
N PHE A 149 -1.99 -8.22 1.36
CA PHE A 149 -1.82 -6.78 1.47
C PHE A 149 -0.44 -6.34 0.95
N MET A 150 0.64 -6.99 1.38
CA MET A 150 1.99 -6.71 0.87
C MET A 150 2.10 -6.94 -0.63
N LEU A 151 1.53 -8.04 -1.14
CA LEU A 151 1.53 -8.35 -2.57
C LEU A 151 0.81 -7.26 -3.38
N SER A 152 -0.36 -6.81 -2.91
CA SER A 152 -1.14 -5.76 -3.58
C SER A 152 -0.41 -4.41 -3.54
N MET A 153 0.13 -4.04 -2.39
CA MET A 153 0.82 -2.77 -2.19
C MET A 153 2.10 -2.66 -3.02
N VAL A 154 2.94 -3.71 -3.05
CA VAL A 154 4.14 -3.68 -3.88
C VAL A 154 3.77 -3.89 -5.36
N GLY A 155 2.81 -4.78 -5.64
CA GLY A 155 2.34 -5.06 -6.99
C GLY A 155 1.86 -3.81 -7.74
N SER A 156 1.11 -2.92 -7.08
CA SER A 156 0.66 -1.66 -7.68
C SER A 156 1.84 -0.77 -8.11
N THR A 157 2.85 -0.61 -7.24
CA THR A 157 4.06 0.19 -7.57
C THR A 157 4.87 -0.39 -8.73
N LEU A 158 4.91 -1.72 -8.87
CA LEU A 158 5.62 -2.39 -9.96
C LEU A 158 4.84 -2.33 -11.29
N LEU A 159 3.51 -2.36 -11.23
CA LEU A 159 2.65 -2.19 -12.40
C LEU A 159 2.83 -0.81 -13.04
N GLU A 160 2.94 0.24 -12.22
CA GLU A 160 3.22 1.59 -12.71
C GLU A 160 4.53 1.64 -13.52
N GLN A 161 5.59 0.98 -13.06
CA GLN A 161 6.87 0.91 -13.77
C GLN A 161 6.80 0.12 -15.08
N ARG A 162 6.01 -0.97 -15.12
CA ARG A 162 5.77 -1.73 -16.37
C ARG A 162 5.01 -0.88 -17.40
N VAL A 163 4.01 -0.11 -16.98
CA VAL A 163 3.25 0.79 -17.87
C VAL A 163 4.15 1.90 -18.43
N VAL A 164 5.02 2.48 -17.60
CA VAL A 164 6.01 3.49 -18.06
C VAL A 164 6.93 2.93 -19.15
N ARG A 165 7.38 1.66 -19.04
CA ARG A 165 8.19 1.02 -20.09
C ARG A 165 7.41 0.85 -21.40
N LEU A 166 6.16 0.38 -21.35
CA LEU A 166 5.36 0.18 -22.57
C LEU A 166 5.17 1.49 -23.34
N ALA A 167 5.02 2.62 -22.63
CA ALA A 167 4.95 3.94 -23.24
C ALA A 167 6.26 4.39 -23.92
N GLN A 168 7.43 3.94 -23.44
CA GLN A 168 8.73 4.29 -24.03
C GLN A 168 9.14 3.39 -25.20
N VAL A 169 8.61 2.17 -25.30
CA VAL A 169 8.90 1.24 -26.43
C VAL A 169 8.02 1.54 -27.64
N SER A 170 6.89 2.24 -27.48
CA SER A 170 5.99 2.62 -28.58
C SER A 170 6.29 3.99 -29.22
N SER A 171 7.37 4.68 -28.82
CA SER A 171 7.84 5.96 -29.37
C SER A 171 9.12 5.81 -30.16
#